data_AF-A0A844ISB2-F1
#
_entry.id   AF-A0A844ISB2-F1
#
_cell.length_a   1.000
_cell.length_b   1.000
_cell.length_c   1.000
_cell.angle_alpha   90.00
_cell.angle_beta   90.00
_cell.angle_gamma   90.00
#
_symmetry.space_group_name_H-M   'P 1'
#
loop_
_entity.id
_entity.type
_entity.pdbx_description
1 polymer ?
#
loop_
_entity_poly.entity_id
_entity_poly.type
_entity_poly.pdbx_seq_one_letter_code
_entity_poly.pdbx_strand_id
1 'polypeptide(L)'
;MITRGYFIGEIIDELANIAHQVDNRCKLNLTDLNKYLEDFFKEILNRLLDLHLENLNNERSNAPGLDLGDPLKRRAFQITSEKTSTKINNTLETILDEDRMAYSEITILIIGYKQTKYTPNEELWNKFNFKKENIWDINKICQEAIILDLDTLQSIHQYIKKEIVKVKIELEIPNKEGEFSTSIKNYIEPIAKPKFHENALKVYHEYHITKLKNEGLEADDYYSIYDITQAFYFLSKELAKLPRITREFYAFLLERRDENSLDTSSSKFFYRFNGDRLKRICRYSDIDGEIRLLAKHKFIYWNEPTPIREEHYTGWTESSYQIRIPGNAENYTCDNFIVDFVDFIENKNIGYQKPIVNLNFSDF
;
A
#
# COMPACT_ATOMS: atom_id res chain seq x y z
N MET A 1 -33.30 -4.69 12.46
CA MET A 1 -33.42 -4.18 11.07
C MET A 1 -32.10 -3.68 10.46
N ILE A 2 -31.04 -3.40 11.22
CA ILE A 2 -29.78 -2.81 10.70
C ILE A 2 -28.87 -3.83 9.98
N THR A 3 -28.82 -5.09 10.43
CA THR A 3 -27.85 -6.09 9.93
C THR A 3 -28.14 -6.61 8.52
N ARG A 4 -29.41 -6.87 8.20
CA ARG A 4 -29.80 -7.42 6.88
C ARG A 4 -29.60 -6.40 5.76
N GLY A 5 -30.04 -5.16 5.99
CA GLY A 5 -29.87 -4.07 5.01
C GLY A 5 -28.40 -3.77 4.72
N TYR A 6 -27.54 -3.89 5.73
CA TYR A 6 -26.09 -3.76 5.57
C TYR A 6 -25.50 -4.83 4.63
N PHE A 7 -25.81 -6.12 4.86
CA PHE A 7 -25.32 -7.20 3.99
C PHE A 7 -25.83 -7.08 2.56
N ILE A 8 -27.12 -6.78 2.38
CA ILE A 8 -27.70 -6.58 1.04
C ILE A 8 -27.02 -5.41 0.32
N GLY A 9 -26.85 -4.27 1.02
CA GLY A 9 -26.19 -3.09 0.48
C GLY A 9 -24.78 -3.40 -0.03
N GLU A 10 -23.93 -4.00 0.82
CA GLU A 10 -22.55 -4.31 0.43
C GLU A 10 -22.47 -5.37 -0.69
N ILE A 11 -23.35 -6.37 -0.70
CA ILE A 11 -23.41 -7.34 -1.82
C ILE A 11 -23.76 -6.62 -3.13
N ILE A 12 -24.78 -5.76 -3.11
CA ILE A 12 -25.20 -5.01 -4.31
C ILE A 12 -24.07 -4.11 -4.80
N ASP A 13 -23.46 -3.34 -3.91
CA ASP A 13 -22.41 -2.40 -4.27
C ASP A 13 -21.19 -3.11 -4.87
N GLU A 14 -20.76 -4.22 -4.29
CA GLU A 14 -19.60 -4.96 -4.80
C GLU A 14 -19.87 -5.69 -6.11
N LEU A 15 -21.05 -6.31 -6.27
CA LEU A 15 -21.41 -6.93 -7.54
C LEU A 15 -21.62 -5.90 -8.64
N ALA A 16 -22.17 -4.71 -8.33
CA ALA A 16 -22.28 -3.60 -9.28
C ALA A 16 -20.91 -3.09 -9.72
N ASN A 17 -19.94 -2.98 -8.80
CA ASN A 17 -18.56 -2.62 -9.13
C ASN A 17 -17.92 -3.63 -10.10
N ILE A 18 -18.10 -4.94 -9.85
CA ILE A 18 -17.64 -5.99 -10.77
C ILE A 18 -18.32 -5.84 -12.14
N ALA A 19 -19.65 -5.65 -12.16
CA ALA A 19 -20.42 -5.46 -13.39
C ALA A 19 -19.86 -4.31 -14.25
N HIS A 20 -19.57 -3.18 -13.61
CA HIS A 20 -18.99 -2.01 -14.28
C HIS A 20 -17.60 -2.27 -14.82
N GLN A 21 -16.74 -2.97 -14.07
CA GLN A 21 -15.40 -3.33 -14.55
C GLN A 21 -15.46 -4.26 -15.76
N VAL A 22 -16.33 -5.27 -15.72
CA VAL A 22 -16.51 -6.20 -16.85
C VAL A 22 -17.10 -5.48 -18.07
N ASP A 23 -18.10 -4.61 -17.90
CA ASP A 23 -18.68 -3.83 -19.01
C ASP A 23 -17.62 -2.92 -19.68
N ASN A 24 -16.72 -2.32 -18.88
CA ASN A 24 -15.59 -1.55 -19.42
C ASN A 24 -14.61 -2.41 -20.21
N ARG A 25 -14.31 -3.64 -19.76
CA ARG A 25 -13.46 -4.60 -20.48
C ARG A 25 -14.10 -5.03 -21.80
N CYS A 26 -15.40 -5.34 -21.79
CA CYS A 26 -16.14 -5.69 -23.00
C CYS A 26 -16.11 -4.57 -24.06
N LYS A 27 -16.24 -3.30 -23.65
CA LYS A 27 -16.12 -2.15 -24.57
C LYS A 27 -14.74 -2.03 -25.22
N LEU A 28 -13.71 -2.59 -24.59
CA LEU A 28 -12.34 -2.67 -25.10
C LEU A 28 -12.06 -3.98 -25.86
N ASN A 29 -13.10 -4.77 -26.17
CA ASN A 29 -13.00 -6.10 -26.79
C ASN A 29 -12.21 -7.12 -25.95
N LEU A 30 -12.13 -6.92 -24.63
CA LEU A 30 -11.54 -7.86 -23.67
C LEU A 30 -12.66 -8.69 -23.01
N THR A 31 -13.23 -9.61 -23.78
CA THR A 31 -14.41 -10.40 -23.37
C THR A 31 -14.07 -11.66 -22.58
N ASP A 32 -12.81 -12.10 -22.61
CA ASP A 32 -12.35 -13.28 -21.88
C ASP A 32 -12.46 -13.07 -20.37
N LEU A 33 -13.29 -13.90 -19.74
CA LEU A 33 -13.39 -13.98 -18.30
C LEU A 33 -12.28 -14.90 -17.79
N ASN A 34 -11.54 -14.44 -16.79
CA ASN A 34 -10.59 -15.33 -16.11
C ASN A 34 -11.36 -16.44 -15.40
N LYS A 35 -10.81 -17.67 -15.39
CA LYS A 35 -11.30 -18.82 -14.60
C LYS A 35 -11.64 -18.45 -13.15
N TYR A 36 -10.93 -17.46 -12.61
CA TYR A 36 -11.19 -16.90 -11.29
C TYR A 36 -12.59 -16.28 -11.12
N LEU A 37 -13.13 -15.60 -12.15
CA LEU A 37 -14.49 -15.05 -12.13
C LEU A 37 -15.55 -16.15 -12.19
N GLU A 38 -15.34 -17.19 -12.99
CA GLU A 38 -16.22 -18.35 -13.02
C GLU A 38 -16.29 -19.01 -11.64
N ASP A 39 -15.15 -19.27 -11.01
CA ASP A 39 -15.09 -19.84 -9.67
C ASP A 39 -15.72 -18.90 -8.62
N PHE A 40 -15.55 -17.58 -8.76
CA PHE A 40 -16.21 -16.59 -7.90
C PHE A 40 -17.74 -16.66 -8.00
N PHE A 41 -18.29 -16.65 -9.20
CA PHE A 41 -19.74 -16.73 -9.39
C PHE A 41 -20.31 -18.12 -9.08
N LYS A 42 -19.54 -19.19 -9.29
CA LYS A 42 -19.91 -20.56 -8.87
C LYS A 42 -20.21 -20.63 -7.37
N GLU A 43 -19.31 -20.10 -6.55
CA GLU A 43 -19.47 -20.10 -5.09
C GLU A 43 -20.67 -19.23 -4.64
N ILE A 44 -20.94 -18.12 -5.33
CA ILE A 44 -22.14 -17.30 -5.08
C ILE A 44 -23.40 -18.09 -5.44
N LEU A 45 -23.45 -18.69 -6.63
CA LEU A 45 -24.61 -19.45 -7.13
C LEU A 45 -24.91 -20.68 -6.25
N ASN A 46 -23.88 -21.39 -5.79
CA ASN A 46 -24.02 -22.52 -4.86
C ASN A 46 -24.75 -22.13 -3.59
N ARG A 47 -24.38 -20.99 -3.00
CA ARG A 47 -25.02 -20.46 -1.77
C ARG A 47 -26.41 -19.89 -2.04
N LEU A 48 -26.58 -19.22 -3.17
CA LEU A 48 -27.80 -18.51 -3.52
C LEU A 48 -28.93 -19.47 -3.92
N LEU A 49 -28.59 -20.62 -4.50
CA LEU A 49 -29.56 -21.57 -5.07
C LEU A 49 -29.55 -22.94 -4.41
N ASP A 50 -28.76 -23.13 -3.36
CA ASP A 50 -28.54 -24.43 -2.72
C ASP A 50 -28.13 -25.51 -3.75
N LEU A 51 -27.03 -25.21 -4.45
CA LEU A 51 -26.45 -26.05 -5.51
C LEU A 51 -25.04 -26.51 -5.14
N HIS A 52 -24.61 -27.56 -5.83
CA HIS A 52 -23.24 -28.06 -5.84
C HIS A 52 -22.69 -28.00 -7.27
N LEU A 53 -22.57 -26.78 -7.79
CA LEU A 53 -21.98 -26.52 -9.10
C LEU A 53 -20.49 -26.86 -9.10
N GLU A 54 -20.10 -27.65 -10.08
CA GLU A 54 -18.73 -27.99 -10.40
C GLU A 54 -18.36 -27.42 -11.77
N ASN A 55 -17.06 -27.17 -11.97
CA ASN A 55 -16.58 -26.56 -13.21
C ASN A 55 -16.40 -27.67 -14.26
N LEU A 56 -17.24 -27.67 -15.29
CA LEU A 56 -17.37 -28.78 -16.26
C LEU A 56 -16.09 -28.96 -17.08
N ASN A 57 -15.35 -27.87 -17.29
CA ASN A 57 -14.06 -27.89 -17.98
C ASN A 57 -12.96 -28.62 -17.20
N ASN A 58 -13.10 -28.85 -15.88
CA ASN A 58 -12.13 -29.63 -15.11
C ASN A 58 -12.40 -31.14 -15.19
N GLU A 59 -13.65 -31.57 -15.40
CA GLU A 59 -14.03 -33.00 -15.47
C GLU A 59 -14.00 -33.55 -16.89
N ARG A 60 -14.46 -32.75 -17.86
CA ARG A 60 -14.47 -33.07 -19.28
C ARG A 60 -13.75 -31.95 -20.01
N SER A 61 -12.56 -32.22 -20.54
CA SER A 61 -11.90 -31.26 -21.43
C SER A 61 -12.83 -31.02 -22.61
N ASN A 62 -13.40 -29.81 -22.72
CA ASN A 62 -14.30 -29.32 -23.76
C ASN A 62 -15.80 -29.66 -23.59
N ALA A 63 -16.44 -29.35 -22.45
CA ALA A 63 -17.90 -29.19 -22.42
C ALA A 63 -18.27 -27.87 -23.14
N PRO A 64 -18.69 -27.89 -24.41
CA PRO A 64 -18.84 -26.67 -25.19
C PRO A 64 -20.15 -25.97 -24.80
N GLY A 65 -20.06 -24.69 -24.43
CA GLY A 65 -21.23 -23.85 -24.16
C GLY A 65 -21.85 -23.98 -22.75
N LEU A 66 -21.20 -24.69 -21.82
CA LEU A 66 -21.52 -24.66 -20.39
C LEU A 66 -20.24 -24.62 -19.56
N ASP A 67 -20.19 -23.78 -18.53
CA ASP A 67 -19.01 -23.67 -17.66
C ASP A 67 -19.21 -24.42 -16.34
N LEU A 68 -20.41 -24.33 -15.76
CA LEU A 68 -20.73 -24.89 -14.44
C LEU A 68 -21.93 -25.83 -14.52
N GLY A 69 -21.92 -26.93 -13.76
CA GLY A 69 -23.07 -27.83 -13.69
C GLY A 69 -23.20 -28.54 -12.35
N ASP A 70 -24.45 -28.79 -11.96
CA ASP A 70 -24.84 -29.62 -10.82
C ASP A 70 -25.66 -30.80 -11.37
N PRO A 71 -25.05 -32.00 -11.50
CA PRO A 71 -25.73 -33.18 -12.03
C PRO A 71 -26.90 -33.66 -11.15
N LEU A 72 -26.84 -33.43 -9.84
CA LEU A 72 -27.87 -33.89 -8.89
C LEU A 72 -29.15 -33.07 -9.02
N LYS A 73 -29.01 -31.74 -9.09
CA LYS A 73 -30.13 -30.81 -9.28
C LYS A 73 -30.47 -30.61 -10.77
N ARG A 74 -29.66 -31.15 -11.67
CA ARG A 74 -29.79 -31.08 -13.14
C ARG A 74 -29.86 -29.64 -13.66
N ARG A 75 -29.01 -28.78 -13.09
CA ARG A 75 -28.90 -27.35 -13.47
C ARG A 75 -27.51 -27.05 -14.00
N ALA A 76 -27.41 -26.25 -15.04
CA ALA A 76 -26.15 -25.79 -15.59
C ALA A 76 -26.15 -24.29 -15.88
N PHE A 77 -24.95 -23.71 -15.84
CA PHE A 77 -24.72 -22.29 -16.05
C PHE A 77 -23.63 -22.08 -17.10
N GLN A 78 -23.92 -21.20 -18.06
CA GLN A 78 -22.89 -20.49 -18.81
C GLN A 78 -22.63 -19.15 -18.12
N ILE A 79 -21.37 -18.86 -17.84
CA ILE A 79 -20.89 -17.59 -17.33
C ILE A 79 -20.31 -16.81 -18.52
N THR A 80 -20.77 -15.57 -18.73
CA THR A 80 -20.32 -14.78 -19.88
C THR A 80 -20.36 -13.29 -19.57
N SER A 81 -19.48 -12.53 -20.22
CA SER A 81 -19.49 -11.06 -20.21
C SER A 81 -20.27 -10.48 -21.42
N GLU A 82 -20.50 -11.32 -22.45
CA GLU A 82 -21.22 -10.98 -23.66
C GLU A 82 -22.73 -11.16 -23.49
N LYS A 83 -23.48 -10.10 -23.81
CA LYS A 83 -24.95 -10.04 -23.65
C LYS A 83 -25.73 -10.16 -24.95
N THR A 84 -25.11 -10.43 -26.09
CA THR A 84 -25.76 -10.36 -27.42
C THR A 84 -26.69 -11.54 -27.67
N SER A 85 -27.73 -11.35 -28.50
CA SER A 85 -28.60 -12.46 -28.93
C SER A 85 -27.81 -13.55 -29.66
N THR A 86 -26.83 -13.14 -30.48
CA THR A 86 -25.93 -14.05 -31.19
C THR A 86 -25.15 -14.92 -30.21
N LYS A 87 -24.54 -14.34 -29.16
CA LYS A 87 -23.84 -15.12 -28.14
C LYS A 87 -24.75 -16.17 -27.51
N ILE A 88 -25.95 -15.78 -27.09
CA ILE A 88 -26.90 -16.69 -26.44
C ILE A 88 -27.30 -17.84 -27.35
N ASN A 89 -27.65 -17.54 -28.61
CA ASN A 89 -28.03 -18.57 -29.56
C ASN A 89 -26.84 -19.51 -29.89
N ASN A 90 -25.64 -18.95 -30.05
CA ASN A 90 -24.43 -19.73 -30.28
C ASN A 90 -24.10 -20.63 -29.08
N THR A 91 -24.25 -20.12 -27.85
CA THR A 91 -24.08 -20.93 -26.64
C THR A 91 -25.01 -22.13 -26.68
N LEU A 92 -26.31 -21.93 -26.91
CA LEU A 92 -27.29 -23.03 -26.99
C LEU A 92 -26.99 -24.01 -28.14
N GLU A 93 -26.48 -23.52 -29.27
CA GLU A 93 -26.09 -24.36 -30.40
C GLU A 93 -24.88 -25.26 -30.08
N THR A 94 -23.93 -24.75 -29.29
CA THR A 94 -22.71 -25.50 -28.91
C THR A 94 -22.93 -26.58 -27.86
N ILE A 95 -24.05 -26.54 -27.12
CA ILE A 95 -24.35 -27.51 -26.06
C ILE A 95 -24.62 -28.88 -26.65
N LEU A 96 -23.88 -29.88 -26.16
CA LEU A 96 -24.02 -31.27 -26.59
C LEU A 96 -25.36 -31.86 -26.14
N ASP A 97 -25.89 -32.79 -26.93
CA ASP A 97 -27.15 -33.47 -26.57
C ASP A 97 -27.02 -34.29 -25.27
N GLU A 98 -25.82 -34.79 -24.93
CA GLU A 98 -25.56 -35.45 -23.65
C GLU A 98 -25.74 -34.50 -22.46
N ASP A 99 -25.17 -33.29 -22.55
CA ASP A 99 -25.28 -32.27 -21.50
C ASP A 99 -26.72 -31.77 -21.40
N ARG A 100 -27.43 -31.65 -22.51
CA ARG A 100 -28.87 -31.38 -22.53
C ARG A 100 -29.69 -32.45 -21.80
N MET A 101 -29.31 -33.72 -21.93
CA MET A 101 -29.99 -34.80 -21.22
C MET A 101 -29.66 -34.78 -19.72
N ALA A 102 -28.42 -34.43 -19.36
CA ALA A 102 -28.00 -34.32 -17.97
C ALA A 102 -28.70 -33.14 -17.27
N TYR A 103 -28.72 -31.97 -17.89
CA TYR A 103 -29.20 -30.72 -17.30
C TYR A 103 -30.54 -30.28 -17.91
N SER A 104 -31.60 -30.36 -17.10
CA SER A 104 -32.95 -29.95 -17.50
C SER A 104 -33.17 -28.44 -17.48
N GLU A 105 -32.34 -27.70 -16.73
CA GLU A 105 -32.41 -26.25 -16.62
C GLU A 105 -31.06 -25.63 -16.94
N ILE A 106 -31.02 -24.84 -18.00
CA ILE A 106 -29.81 -24.13 -18.45
C ILE A 106 -30.03 -22.65 -18.22
N THR A 107 -29.08 -22.01 -17.54
CA THR A 107 -29.09 -20.58 -17.25
C THR A 107 -27.86 -19.92 -17.86
N ILE A 108 -28.03 -18.77 -18.49
CA ILE A 108 -26.90 -17.95 -18.96
C ILE A 108 -26.79 -16.77 -18.01
N LEU A 109 -25.71 -16.73 -17.23
CA LEU A 109 -25.38 -15.62 -16.35
C LEU A 109 -24.45 -14.63 -17.07
N ILE A 110 -24.96 -13.42 -17.28
CA ILE A 110 -24.20 -12.29 -17.79
C ILE A 110 -23.56 -11.56 -16.59
N ILE A 111 -22.22 -11.56 -16.51
CA ILE A 111 -21.48 -10.73 -15.57
C ILE A 111 -21.52 -9.29 -16.07
N GLY A 112 -22.59 -8.58 -15.71
CA GLY A 112 -22.92 -7.27 -16.25
C GLY A 112 -24.42 -7.04 -16.20
N TYR A 113 -24.92 -6.32 -17.20
CA TYR A 113 -26.33 -6.00 -17.37
C TYR A 113 -26.87 -6.60 -18.67
N LYS A 114 -27.97 -7.36 -18.60
CA LYS A 114 -28.58 -8.03 -19.75
C LYS A 114 -29.30 -7.05 -20.69
N GLN A 115 -29.55 -7.48 -21.94
CA GLN A 115 -30.34 -6.71 -22.89
C GLN A 115 -31.84 -6.71 -22.54
N THR A 116 -32.54 -5.64 -22.93
CA THR A 116 -33.99 -5.53 -22.77
C THR A 116 -34.76 -6.47 -23.70
N LYS A 117 -34.21 -6.73 -24.90
CA LYS A 117 -34.80 -7.56 -25.94
C LYS A 117 -33.75 -8.52 -26.49
N TYR A 118 -34.19 -9.73 -26.84
CA TYR A 118 -33.38 -10.77 -27.45
C TYR A 118 -34.10 -11.29 -28.69
N THR A 119 -33.33 -11.65 -29.72
CA THR A 119 -33.85 -12.30 -30.92
C THR A 119 -33.61 -13.80 -30.79
N PRO A 120 -34.63 -14.59 -30.39
CA PRO A 120 -34.46 -16.01 -30.17
C PRO A 120 -34.28 -16.76 -31.49
N ASN A 121 -33.45 -17.80 -31.47
CA ASN A 121 -33.60 -18.90 -32.42
C ASN A 121 -34.67 -19.84 -31.85
N GLU A 122 -35.90 -19.73 -32.36
CA GLU A 122 -37.07 -20.45 -31.85
C GLU A 122 -36.85 -21.97 -31.79
N GLU A 123 -36.13 -22.56 -32.74
CA GLU A 123 -35.85 -24.00 -32.74
C GLU A 123 -34.98 -24.40 -31.54
N LEU A 124 -33.89 -23.66 -31.31
CA LEU A 124 -32.99 -23.91 -30.18
C LEU A 124 -33.67 -23.63 -28.84
N TRP A 125 -34.37 -22.49 -28.73
CA TRP A 125 -35.03 -22.12 -27.48
C TRP A 125 -36.09 -23.14 -27.09
N ASN A 126 -36.88 -23.64 -28.04
CA ASN A 126 -37.83 -24.72 -27.80
C ASN A 126 -37.11 -26.04 -27.49
N LYS A 127 -36.01 -26.38 -28.18
CA LYS A 127 -35.21 -27.58 -27.92
C LYS A 127 -34.72 -27.65 -26.47
N PHE A 128 -34.29 -26.52 -25.91
CA PHE A 128 -33.76 -26.43 -24.54
C PHE A 128 -34.79 -25.98 -23.50
N ASN A 129 -36.05 -25.77 -23.89
CA ASN A 129 -37.06 -25.10 -23.05
C ASN A 129 -36.54 -23.78 -22.44
N PHE A 130 -35.69 -23.08 -23.20
CA PHE A 130 -34.98 -21.89 -22.79
C PHE A 130 -35.86 -20.66 -23.03
N LYS A 131 -35.93 -19.78 -22.03
CA LYS A 131 -36.71 -18.55 -22.08
C LYS A 131 -35.88 -17.36 -21.63
N LYS A 132 -36.42 -16.16 -21.78
CA LYS A 132 -35.76 -14.92 -21.35
C LYS A 132 -35.45 -14.92 -19.84
N GLU A 133 -36.24 -15.63 -19.04
CA GLU A 133 -36.07 -15.79 -17.60
C GLU A 133 -34.82 -16.60 -17.23
N ASN A 134 -34.34 -17.45 -18.16
CA ASN A 134 -33.08 -18.18 -18.03
C ASN A 134 -31.84 -17.30 -18.30
N ILE A 135 -32.03 -16.03 -18.68
CA ILE A 135 -30.94 -15.07 -18.86
C ILE A 135 -30.82 -14.22 -17.61
N TRP A 136 -29.80 -14.50 -16.82
CA TRP A 136 -29.50 -13.84 -15.56
C TRP A 136 -28.47 -12.75 -15.76
N ASP A 137 -28.52 -11.76 -14.89
CA ASP A 137 -27.55 -10.69 -14.77
C ASP A 137 -27.28 -10.42 -13.29
N ILE A 138 -26.42 -9.44 -12.99
CA ILE A 138 -26.12 -9.08 -11.60
C ILE A 138 -27.38 -8.65 -10.83
N ASN A 139 -28.32 -7.97 -11.49
CA ASN A 139 -29.57 -7.58 -10.85
C ASN A 139 -30.39 -8.80 -10.41
N LYS A 140 -30.43 -9.86 -11.24
CA LYS A 140 -31.11 -11.11 -10.87
C LYS A 140 -30.46 -11.78 -9.67
N ILE A 141 -29.12 -11.83 -9.60
CA ILE A 141 -28.40 -12.32 -8.41
C ILE A 141 -28.78 -11.53 -7.17
N CYS A 142 -28.75 -10.19 -7.25
CA CYS A 142 -29.12 -9.34 -6.12
C CYS A 142 -30.58 -9.56 -5.68
N GLN A 143 -31.51 -9.73 -6.63
CA GLN A 143 -32.92 -10.01 -6.33
C GLN A 143 -33.10 -11.33 -5.58
N GLU A 144 -32.42 -12.39 -6.00
CA GLU A 144 -32.45 -13.68 -5.31
C GLU A 144 -31.79 -13.58 -3.93
N ALA A 145 -30.68 -12.84 -3.79
CA ALA A 145 -30.04 -12.64 -2.49
C ALA A 145 -30.96 -11.94 -1.46
N ILE A 146 -31.80 -11.00 -1.90
CA ILE A 146 -32.72 -10.24 -1.04
C ILE A 146 -33.79 -11.12 -0.39
N ILE A 147 -34.11 -12.29 -0.93
CA ILE A 147 -35.16 -13.18 -0.39
C ILE A 147 -34.61 -14.30 0.51
N LEU A 148 -33.29 -14.49 0.59
CA LEU A 148 -32.65 -15.56 1.38
C LEU A 148 -32.78 -15.34 2.89
N ASP A 149 -32.64 -16.39 3.69
CA ASP A 149 -32.51 -16.25 5.14
C ASP A 149 -31.24 -15.45 5.52
N LEU A 150 -31.15 -15.03 6.78
CA LEU A 150 -30.05 -14.18 7.24
C LEU A 150 -28.69 -14.90 7.22
N ASP A 151 -28.66 -16.19 7.51
CA ASP A 151 -27.42 -16.96 7.63
C ASP A 151 -26.80 -17.19 6.24
N THR A 152 -27.63 -17.56 5.26
CA THR A 152 -27.20 -17.70 3.86
C THR A 152 -26.73 -16.37 3.29
N LEU A 153 -27.47 -15.28 3.55
CA LEU A 153 -27.08 -13.93 3.12
C LEU A 153 -25.73 -13.51 3.71
N GLN A 154 -25.51 -13.77 5.00
CA GLN A 154 -24.24 -13.48 5.67
C GLN A 154 -23.10 -14.33 5.10
N SER A 155 -23.34 -15.60 4.77
CA SER A 155 -22.35 -16.48 4.13
C SER A 155 -21.90 -15.95 2.76
N ILE A 156 -22.85 -15.48 1.93
CA ILE A 156 -22.54 -14.84 0.64
C ILE A 156 -21.74 -13.56 0.85
N HIS A 157 -22.17 -12.71 1.78
CA HIS A 157 -21.50 -11.46 2.11
C HIS A 157 -20.03 -11.69 2.52
N GLN A 158 -19.78 -12.64 3.43
CA GLN A 158 -18.44 -12.97 3.89
C GLN A 158 -17.56 -13.50 2.77
N TYR A 159 -18.12 -14.35 1.89
CA TYR A 159 -17.41 -14.87 0.73
C TYR A 159 -17.00 -13.74 -0.23
N ILE A 160 -17.94 -12.86 -0.59
CA ILE A 160 -17.68 -11.72 -1.47
C ILE A 160 -16.59 -10.84 -0.86
N LYS A 161 -16.72 -10.45 0.41
CA LYS A 161 -15.73 -9.61 1.10
C LYS A 161 -14.32 -10.20 1.10
N LYS A 162 -14.21 -11.53 1.19
CA LYS A 162 -12.92 -12.24 1.18
C LYS A 162 -12.27 -12.24 -0.20
N GLU A 163 -13.04 -12.52 -1.25
CA GLU A 163 -12.48 -12.74 -2.59
C GLU A 163 -12.46 -11.47 -3.47
N ILE A 164 -13.21 -10.41 -3.11
CA ILE A 164 -13.37 -9.20 -3.93
C ILE A 164 -12.05 -8.49 -4.26
N VAL A 165 -11.07 -8.50 -3.36
CA VAL A 165 -9.76 -7.86 -3.60
C VAL A 165 -9.04 -8.54 -4.75
N LYS A 166 -9.03 -9.87 -4.78
CA LYS A 166 -8.43 -10.64 -5.87
C LYS A 166 -9.22 -10.46 -7.16
N VAL A 167 -10.56 -10.46 -7.10
CA VAL A 167 -11.41 -10.19 -8.28
C VAL A 167 -11.04 -8.82 -8.89
N LYS A 168 -10.92 -7.79 -8.05
CA LYS A 168 -10.56 -6.43 -8.49
C LYS A 168 -9.16 -6.38 -9.11
N ILE A 169 -8.18 -7.09 -8.55
CA ILE A 169 -6.82 -7.18 -9.10
C ILE A 169 -6.83 -7.87 -10.48
N GLU A 170 -7.54 -9.00 -10.61
CA GLU A 170 -7.66 -9.74 -11.87
C GLU A 170 -8.38 -8.95 -12.97
N LEU A 171 -9.36 -8.15 -12.58
CA LEU A 171 -10.10 -7.28 -13.49
C LEU A 171 -9.37 -5.99 -13.84
N GLU A 172 -8.34 -5.62 -13.06
CA GLU A 172 -7.65 -4.34 -13.22
C GLU A 172 -6.90 -4.27 -14.56
N ILE A 173 -7.02 -3.11 -15.22
CA ILE A 173 -6.31 -2.82 -16.45
C ILE A 173 -5.19 -1.83 -16.09
N PRO A 174 -3.94 -2.09 -16.48
CA PRO A 174 -2.88 -1.12 -16.28
C PRO A 174 -3.15 0.14 -17.10
N ASN A 175 -2.70 1.29 -16.60
CA ASN A 175 -2.73 2.53 -17.35
C ASN A 175 -1.79 2.46 -18.59
N LYS A 176 -1.72 3.53 -19.39
CA LYS A 176 -0.87 3.60 -20.60
C LYS A 176 0.62 3.33 -20.34
N GLU A 177 1.06 3.45 -19.09
CA GLU A 177 2.45 3.26 -18.66
C GLU A 177 2.70 1.87 -18.04
N GLY A 178 1.69 0.99 -18.02
CA GLY A 178 1.80 -0.35 -17.44
C GLY A 178 1.60 -0.40 -15.93
N GLU A 179 1.12 0.69 -15.31
CA GLU A 179 0.92 0.78 -13.86
C GLU A 179 -0.50 0.41 -13.44
N PHE A 180 -0.58 -0.40 -12.39
CA PHE A 180 -1.83 -0.84 -11.76
C PHE A 180 -2.17 0.09 -10.59
N SER A 181 -3.45 0.45 -10.41
CA SER A 181 -3.90 1.26 -9.27
C SER A 181 -3.77 0.50 -7.96
N THR A 182 -3.85 -0.84 -7.96
CA THR A 182 -3.56 -1.66 -6.78
C THR A 182 -2.07 -1.97 -6.59
N SER A 183 -1.18 -1.30 -7.31
CA SER A 183 0.27 -1.50 -7.15
C SER A 183 0.71 -1.27 -5.71
N ILE A 184 1.48 -2.20 -5.16
CA ILE A 184 2.06 -2.04 -3.81
C ILE A 184 2.92 -0.78 -3.71
N LYS A 185 3.47 -0.29 -4.82
CA LYS A 185 4.23 0.97 -4.89
C LYS A 185 3.42 2.16 -4.39
N ASN A 186 2.09 2.16 -4.54
CA ASN A 186 1.22 3.24 -4.07
C ASN A 186 1.12 3.30 -2.55
N TYR A 187 1.47 2.22 -1.85
CA TYR A 187 1.46 2.12 -0.40
C TYR A 187 2.87 2.21 0.20
N ILE A 188 3.91 2.34 -0.64
CA ILE A 188 5.30 2.43 -0.22
C ILE A 188 5.75 3.88 -0.39
N GLU A 189 6.32 4.46 0.66
CA GLU A 189 6.93 5.78 0.58
C GLU A 189 8.08 5.77 -0.45
N PRO A 190 8.15 6.73 -1.39
CA PRO A 190 9.27 6.82 -2.32
C PRO A 190 10.56 7.17 -1.58
N ILE A 191 11.65 6.52 -1.97
CA ILE A 191 12.99 6.84 -1.44
C ILE A 191 13.32 8.29 -1.77
N ALA A 192 13.62 9.08 -0.73
CA ALA A 192 13.99 10.47 -0.89
C ALA A 192 15.30 10.60 -1.67
N LYS A 193 15.33 11.49 -2.66
CA LYS A 193 16.51 11.80 -3.47
C LYS A 193 17.16 13.08 -2.95
N PRO A 194 18.39 13.03 -2.41
CA PRO A 194 19.11 14.23 -2.01
C PRO A 194 19.24 15.23 -3.15
N LYS A 195 19.02 16.51 -2.84
CA LYS A 195 19.15 17.62 -3.79
C LYS A 195 20.35 18.49 -3.39
N PHE A 196 21.32 18.53 -4.28
CA PHE A 196 22.48 19.41 -4.23
C PHE A 196 22.42 20.34 -5.45
N HIS A 197 22.68 21.64 -5.28
CA HIS A 197 22.73 22.59 -6.39
C HIS A 197 24.13 22.65 -7.03
N GLU A 198 24.27 23.35 -8.16
CA GLU A 198 25.57 23.69 -8.73
C GLU A 198 26.37 24.56 -7.74
N ASN A 199 27.55 24.11 -7.30
CA ASN A 199 28.34 24.66 -6.18
C ASN A 199 27.87 24.30 -4.75
N ALA A 200 27.16 23.18 -4.57
CA ALA A 200 26.71 22.76 -3.25
C ALA A 200 27.85 22.75 -2.22
N LEU A 201 27.51 23.16 -0.99
CA LEU A 201 28.37 23.14 0.19
C LEU A 201 29.46 24.22 0.22
N LYS A 202 29.50 25.12 -0.78
CA LYS A 202 30.45 26.26 -0.76
C LYS A 202 30.13 27.25 0.35
N VAL A 203 28.86 27.57 0.56
CA VAL A 203 28.44 28.52 1.59
C VAL A 203 28.79 27.98 2.98
N TYR A 204 28.59 26.69 3.18
CA TYR A 204 28.96 25.95 4.38
C TYR A 204 30.48 25.93 4.58
N HIS A 205 31.24 25.59 3.53
CA HIS A 205 32.71 25.57 3.57
C HIS A 205 33.31 26.94 3.89
N GLU A 206 32.83 28.01 3.23
CA GLU A 206 33.28 29.39 3.49
C GLU A 206 32.94 29.85 4.92
N TYR A 207 31.76 29.50 5.41
CA TYR A 207 31.36 29.76 6.79
C TYR A 207 32.30 29.05 7.77
N HIS A 208 32.58 27.76 7.54
CA HIS A 208 33.41 26.96 8.41
C HIS A 208 34.86 27.46 8.46
N ILE A 209 35.46 27.80 7.32
CA ILE A 209 36.78 28.46 7.27
C ILE A 209 36.79 29.76 8.08
N THR A 210 35.76 30.59 7.91
CA THR A 210 35.67 31.87 8.63
C THR A 210 35.58 31.67 10.13
N LYS A 211 34.84 30.66 10.58
CA LYS A 211 34.72 30.29 11.99
C LYS A 211 36.07 29.86 12.59
N LEU A 212 36.73 28.87 11.99
CA LEU A 212 38.02 28.37 12.48
C LEU A 212 39.09 29.47 12.52
N LYS A 213 39.09 30.35 11.51
CA LYS A 213 39.96 31.53 11.50
C LYS A 213 39.71 32.47 12.70
N ASN A 214 38.45 32.70 13.05
CA ASN A 214 38.09 33.54 14.20
C ASN A 214 38.45 32.88 15.54
N GLU A 215 38.53 31.55 15.58
CA GLU A 215 39.01 30.76 16.73
C GLU A 215 40.55 30.72 16.82
N GLY A 216 41.26 31.28 15.83
CA GLY A 216 42.71 31.39 15.81
C GLY A 216 43.44 30.15 15.29
N LEU A 217 42.74 29.27 14.55
CA LEU A 217 43.33 28.08 13.93
C LEU A 217 44.01 28.41 12.60
N GLU A 218 44.98 27.56 12.22
CA GLU A 218 45.78 27.73 11.01
C GLU A 218 45.12 27.06 9.80
N ALA A 219 45.55 27.41 8.58
CA ALA A 219 44.93 26.89 7.36
C ALA A 219 45.02 25.36 7.20
N ASP A 220 46.03 24.73 7.80
CA ASP A 220 46.21 23.27 7.80
C ASP A 220 45.16 22.53 8.65
N ASP A 221 44.46 23.24 9.55
CA ASP A 221 43.38 22.70 10.38
C ASP A 221 42.01 22.72 9.66
N TYR A 222 41.92 23.36 8.49
CA TYR A 222 40.65 23.53 7.79
C TYR A 222 40.25 22.26 7.02
N TYR A 223 38.98 21.88 7.10
CA TYR A 223 38.45 20.81 6.26
C TYR A 223 38.38 21.24 4.81
N SER A 224 38.89 20.39 3.92
CA SER A 224 38.77 20.63 2.49
C SER A 224 37.30 20.59 2.06
N ILE A 225 36.97 21.31 0.97
CA ILE A 225 35.64 21.19 0.35
C ILE A 225 35.30 19.74 -0.01
N TYR A 226 36.32 18.91 -0.31
CA TYR A 226 36.14 17.49 -0.57
C TYR A 226 35.69 16.73 0.68
N ASP A 227 36.32 16.95 1.84
CA ASP A 227 35.95 16.33 3.11
C ASP A 227 34.51 16.69 3.51
N ILE A 228 34.16 17.98 3.41
CA ILE A 228 32.79 18.46 3.65
C ILE A 228 31.81 17.76 2.71
N THR A 229 32.15 17.68 1.42
CA THR A 229 31.31 17.02 0.42
C THR A 229 31.08 15.55 0.73
N GLN A 230 32.11 14.81 1.13
CA GLN A 230 31.97 13.40 1.53
C GLN A 230 31.08 13.25 2.78
N ALA A 231 31.25 14.10 3.79
CA ALA A 231 30.45 14.06 5.00
C ALA A 231 28.95 14.30 4.71
N PHE A 232 28.62 15.30 3.89
CA PHE A 232 27.23 15.59 3.51
C PHE A 232 26.63 14.51 2.61
N TYR A 233 27.38 13.95 1.67
CA TYR A 233 26.90 12.83 0.87
C TYR A 233 26.60 11.61 1.76
N PHE A 234 27.49 11.30 2.70
CA PHE A 234 27.28 10.24 3.67
C PHE A 234 26.00 10.47 4.50
N LEU A 235 25.85 11.66 5.08
CA LEU A 235 24.65 12.05 5.82
C LEU A 235 23.38 11.89 4.98
N SER A 236 23.38 12.43 3.76
CA SER A 236 22.22 12.39 2.88
C SER A 236 21.82 10.97 2.51
N LYS A 237 22.81 10.07 2.33
CA LYS A 237 22.59 8.66 2.05
C LYS A 237 22.02 7.91 3.25
N GLU A 238 22.50 8.19 4.46
CA GLU A 238 21.95 7.58 5.67
C GLU A 238 20.53 8.08 5.96
N LEU A 239 20.26 9.37 5.80
CA LEU A 239 18.92 9.91 5.96
C LEU A 239 17.94 9.35 4.91
N ALA A 240 18.36 9.16 3.66
CA ALA A 240 17.52 8.59 2.60
C ALA A 240 17.05 7.14 2.87
N LYS A 241 17.70 6.42 3.80
CA LYS A 241 17.27 5.09 4.23
C LYS A 241 16.12 5.11 5.25
N LEU A 242 15.85 6.28 5.83
CA LEU A 242 14.82 6.45 6.85
C LEU A 242 13.49 6.92 6.23
N PRO A 243 12.34 6.40 6.71
CA PRO A 243 11.03 6.96 6.37
C PRO A 243 10.96 8.48 6.63
N ARG A 244 10.10 9.21 5.91
CA ARG A 244 9.93 10.66 6.09
C ARG A 244 9.56 10.99 7.53
N ILE A 245 8.64 10.22 8.13
CA ILE A 245 8.21 10.43 9.51
C ILE A 245 9.38 10.29 10.51
N THR A 246 10.29 9.35 10.26
CA THR A 246 11.50 9.16 11.07
C THR A 246 12.47 10.32 10.93
N ARG A 247 12.59 10.89 9.74
CA ARG A 247 13.38 12.11 9.51
C ARG A 247 12.74 13.34 10.18
N GLU A 248 11.42 13.47 10.14
CA GLU A 248 10.69 14.53 10.85
C GLU A 248 10.89 14.40 12.36
N PHE A 249 10.79 13.18 12.89
CA PHE A 249 11.04 12.90 14.30
C PHE A 249 12.48 13.26 14.69
N TYR A 250 13.45 12.91 13.86
CA TYR A 250 14.86 13.27 14.07
C TYR A 250 15.11 14.78 14.01
N ALA A 251 14.52 15.48 13.04
CA ALA A 251 14.59 16.94 12.94
C ALA A 251 14.01 17.61 14.20
N PHE A 252 12.90 17.10 14.72
CA PHE A 252 12.32 17.55 15.99
C PHE A 252 13.28 17.36 17.18
N LEU A 253 13.97 16.21 17.26
CA LEU A 253 14.95 15.97 18.32
C LEU A 253 16.11 16.97 18.25
N LEU A 254 16.64 17.26 17.06
CA LEU A 254 17.69 18.27 16.87
C LEU A 254 17.21 19.68 17.23
N GLU A 255 16.02 20.06 16.78
CA GLU A 255 15.44 21.39 16.99
C GLU A 255 15.12 21.64 18.47
N ARG A 256 14.64 20.62 19.19
CA ARG A 256 14.17 20.75 20.57
C ARG A 256 15.06 20.05 21.60
N ARG A 257 16.30 19.74 21.23
CA ARG A 257 17.35 19.23 22.12
C ARG A 257 17.46 20.08 23.38
N ASP A 258 18.00 19.49 24.44
CA ASP A 258 18.10 20.20 25.71
C ASP A 258 19.12 21.35 25.60
N GLU A 259 18.84 22.46 26.28
CA GLU A 259 19.73 23.62 26.28
C GLU A 259 21.07 23.27 26.93
N ASN A 260 22.17 23.81 26.38
CA ASN A 260 23.53 23.55 26.86
C ASN A 260 23.89 22.05 26.99
N SER A 261 23.26 21.20 26.18
CA SER A 261 23.41 19.73 26.25
C SER A 261 24.58 19.16 25.45
N LEU A 262 25.38 20.02 24.83
CA LEU A 262 26.56 19.59 24.08
C LEU A 262 27.58 18.98 25.03
N ASP A 263 27.89 17.71 24.84
CA ASP A 263 28.95 17.03 25.56
C ASP A 263 30.26 17.10 24.78
N THR A 264 31.28 17.70 25.39
CA THR A 264 32.65 17.82 24.86
C THR A 264 33.70 17.16 25.74
N SER A 265 33.27 16.44 26.78
CA SER A 265 34.16 15.86 27.80
C SER A 265 34.99 14.68 27.29
N SER A 266 34.61 14.12 26.14
CA SER A 266 35.33 13.05 25.44
C SER A 266 35.61 13.47 24.00
N SER A 267 36.44 12.72 23.29
CA SER A 267 36.68 12.93 21.84
C SER A 267 35.44 12.68 20.95
N LYS A 268 34.26 12.53 21.55
CA LYS A 268 32.97 12.30 20.89
C LYS A 268 32.01 13.41 21.27
N PHE A 269 31.58 14.19 20.29
CA PHE A 269 30.62 15.27 20.49
C PHE A 269 29.20 14.84 20.14
N PHE A 270 28.24 15.18 21.00
CA PHE A 270 26.82 14.89 20.82
C PHE A 270 25.96 15.85 21.64
N TYR A 271 24.71 16.04 21.20
CA TYR A 271 23.70 16.75 22.00
C TYR A 271 22.83 15.76 22.77
N ARG A 272 22.13 16.21 23.81
CA ARG A 272 21.23 15.35 24.59
C ARG A 272 19.77 15.77 24.44
N PHE A 273 18.90 14.78 24.57
CA PHE A 273 17.46 14.97 24.70
C PHE A 273 16.93 14.10 25.82
N ASN A 274 16.34 14.72 26.83
CA ASN A 274 15.79 14.04 28.00
C ASN A 274 14.67 13.06 27.59
N GLY A 275 14.83 11.79 27.98
CA GLY A 275 13.92 10.71 27.60
C GLY A 275 12.52 10.84 28.21
N ASP A 276 12.40 11.37 29.43
CA ASP A 276 11.11 11.59 30.08
C ASP A 276 10.36 12.78 29.49
N ARG A 277 11.10 13.84 29.11
CA ARG A 277 10.58 14.99 28.38
C ARG A 277 10.02 14.53 27.04
N LEU A 278 10.75 13.70 26.29
CA LEU A 278 10.28 13.12 25.03
C LEU A 278 8.90 12.44 25.18
N LYS A 279 8.77 11.55 26.18
CA LYS A 279 7.52 10.83 26.47
C LYS A 279 6.34 11.75 26.83
N ARG A 280 6.61 12.93 27.39
CA ARG A 280 5.57 13.90 27.82
C ARG A 280 5.16 14.86 26.71
N ILE A 281 6.07 15.22 25.80
CA ILE A 281 5.81 16.24 24.77
C ILE A 281 5.48 15.65 23.40
N CYS A 282 5.92 14.43 23.10
CA CYS A 282 5.60 13.76 21.85
C CYS A 282 4.34 12.89 22.04
N ARG A 283 3.31 13.12 21.20
CA ARG A 283 2.06 12.34 21.19
C ARG A 283 1.98 11.34 20.04
N TYR A 284 3.07 11.15 19.30
CA TYR A 284 3.12 10.16 18.22
C TYR A 284 2.97 8.76 18.79
N SER A 285 2.19 7.90 18.15
CA SER A 285 1.81 6.61 18.72
C SER A 285 2.94 5.59 18.76
N ASP A 286 3.90 5.65 17.82
CA ASP A 286 5.01 4.69 17.72
C ASP A 286 6.38 5.36 17.92
N ILE A 287 6.54 6.08 19.04
CA ILE A 287 7.82 6.71 19.43
C ILE A 287 8.95 5.66 19.50
N ASP A 288 8.66 4.48 20.04
CA ASP A 288 9.65 3.41 20.16
C ASP A 288 10.09 2.88 18.79
N GLY A 289 9.19 2.84 17.80
CA GLY A 289 9.52 2.55 16.40
C GLY A 289 10.52 3.54 15.82
N GLU A 290 10.27 4.84 15.98
CA GLU A 290 11.17 5.89 15.52
C GLU A 290 12.55 5.82 16.20
N ILE A 291 12.57 5.59 17.52
CA ILE A 291 13.82 5.42 18.27
C ILE A 291 14.61 4.21 17.76
N ARG A 292 13.96 3.07 17.53
CA ARG A 292 14.64 1.87 17.01
C ARG A 292 15.24 2.11 15.62
N LEU A 293 14.53 2.80 14.74
CA LEU A 293 15.02 3.13 13.39
C LEU A 293 16.23 4.07 13.46
N LEU A 294 16.14 5.15 14.24
CA LEU A 294 17.24 6.10 14.40
C LEU A 294 18.46 5.48 15.07
N ALA A 295 18.27 4.65 16.10
CA ALA A 295 19.36 3.96 16.78
C ALA A 295 20.05 2.94 15.86
N LYS A 296 19.28 2.18 15.07
CA LYS A 296 19.82 1.24 14.07
C LYS A 296 20.73 1.95 13.05
N HIS A 297 20.35 3.17 12.65
CA HIS A 297 21.13 4.00 11.73
C HIS A 297 22.11 4.96 12.43
N LYS A 298 22.35 4.77 13.73
CA LYS A 298 23.38 5.51 14.51
C LYS A 298 23.15 7.02 14.62
N PHE A 299 21.93 7.50 14.38
CA PHE A 299 21.54 8.89 14.59
C PHE A 299 21.29 9.22 16.06
N ILE A 300 20.91 8.22 16.86
CA ILE A 300 20.78 8.37 18.31
C ILE A 300 21.38 7.17 19.07
N TYR A 301 21.75 7.40 20.32
CA TYR A 301 22.15 6.36 21.27
C TYR A 301 21.45 6.59 22.61
N TRP A 302 21.14 5.52 23.32
CA TRP A 302 20.55 5.62 24.66
C TRP A 302 21.65 5.73 25.72
N ASN A 303 21.53 6.74 26.58
CA ASN A 303 22.29 6.83 27.81
C ASN A 303 21.41 6.38 28.97
N GLU A 304 21.80 5.27 29.60
CA GLU A 304 21.20 4.86 30.86
C GLU A 304 21.46 5.92 31.94
N PRO A 305 20.50 6.10 32.87
CA PRO A 305 20.73 6.95 34.02
C PRO A 305 21.87 6.36 34.86
N THR A 306 23.02 7.04 34.88
CA THR A 306 24.12 6.70 35.78
C THR A 306 23.81 7.14 37.22
N PRO A 307 24.02 6.27 38.22
CA PRO A 307 24.09 6.68 39.61
C PRO A 307 25.29 7.62 39.79
N ILE A 308 25.07 8.82 40.30
CA ILE A 308 26.18 9.71 40.68
C ILE A 308 26.79 9.15 41.98
N ARG A 309 28.13 9.02 42.04
CA ARG A 309 28.85 8.45 43.19
C ARG A 309 28.45 9.17 44.50
N GLU A 310 28.28 8.40 45.57
CA GLU A 310 27.77 8.81 46.90
C GLU A 310 28.54 9.96 47.60
N GLU A 311 29.68 10.38 47.06
CA GLU A 311 30.65 11.28 47.71
C GLU A 311 30.23 12.77 47.67
N HIS A 312 29.20 13.15 46.90
CA HIS A 312 28.83 14.57 46.68
C HIS A 312 27.31 14.90 46.75
N TYR A 313 26.46 14.04 47.34
CA TYR A 313 25.03 14.33 47.63
C TYR A 313 24.28 15.19 46.59
N THR A 314 24.28 14.79 45.31
CA THR A 314 23.38 15.38 44.29
C THR A 314 22.93 14.33 43.26
N GLY A 315 21.64 13.94 43.31
CA GLY A 315 20.80 13.44 42.20
C GLY A 315 21.13 12.14 41.44
N TRP A 316 20.16 11.67 40.64
CA TRP A 316 20.34 10.72 39.53
C TRP A 316 20.62 11.52 38.25
N THR A 317 21.50 11.08 37.35
CA THR A 317 21.54 11.68 36.00
C THR A 317 20.31 11.23 35.21
N GLU A 318 19.59 12.16 34.60
CA GLU A 318 18.39 11.88 33.82
C GLU A 318 18.69 10.98 32.60
N SER A 319 17.79 10.03 32.32
CA SER A 319 17.91 9.19 31.13
C SER A 319 17.77 10.04 29.86
N SER A 320 18.66 9.88 28.90
CA SER A 320 18.74 10.78 27.74
C SER A 320 19.14 10.05 26.46
N TYR A 321 18.69 10.61 25.33
CA TYR A 321 19.16 10.20 24.00
C TYR A 321 20.34 11.09 23.60
N GLN A 322 21.49 10.48 23.30
CA GLN A 322 22.55 11.16 22.56
C GLN A 322 22.10 11.33 21.12
N ILE A 323 22.08 12.56 20.62
CA ILE A 323 21.80 12.88 19.22
C ILE A 323 23.14 13.02 18.50
N ARG A 324 23.28 12.33 17.37
CA ARG A 324 24.47 12.32 16.50
C ARG A 324 24.11 12.59 15.05
N ILE A 325 24.95 13.32 14.33
CA ILE A 325 24.83 13.50 12.89
C ILE A 325 25.93 12.67 12.22
N PRO A 326 25.56 11.53 11.59
CA PRO A 326 26.54 10.69 10.92
C PRO A 326 27.20 11.47 9.76
N GLY A 327 28.50 11.70 9.90
CA GLY A 327 29.39 12.20 8.85
C GLY A 327 30.58 11.26 8.72
N ASN A 328 31.05 11.04 7.50
CA ASN A 328 32.23 10.22 7.26
C ASN A 328 33.07 10.78 6.10
N ALA A 329 34.19 11.38 6.46
CA ALA A 329 35.29 11.74 5.58
C ALA A 329 36.61 11.45 6.30
N GLU A 330 37.73 11.48 5.57
CA GLU A 330 39.05 11.16 6.11
C GLU A 330 39.42 12.08 7.28
N ASN A 331 39.20 13.38 7.11
CA ASN A 331 39.52 14.38 8.14
C ASN A 331 38.28 14.95 8.85
N TYR A 332 37.07 14.74 8.29
CA TYR A 332 35.82 15.30 8.84
C TYR A 332 34.87 14.21 9.35
N THR A 333 35.10 13.82 10.61
CA THR A 333 34.40 12.72 11.25
C THR A 333 33.07 13.14 11.87
N CYS A 334 32.22 12.15 12.16
CA CYS A 334 30.91 12.33 12.80
C CYS A 334 30.94 13.19 14.08
N ASP A 335 32.01 13.13 14.86
CA ASP A 335 32.09 13.85 16.13
C ASP A 335 32.20 15.36 15.89
N ASN A 336 33.05 15.83 14.97
CA ASN A 336 33.13 17.27 14.67
C ASN A 336 31.93 17.76 13.83
N PHE A 337 31.46 16.91 12.91
CA PHE A 337 30.44 17.30 11.94
C PHE A 337 29.11 17.73 12.58
N ILE A 338 28.66 17.07 13.65
CA ILE A 338 27.40 17.46 14.31
C ILE A 338 27.44 18.89 14.86
N VAL A 339 28.56 19.28 15.47
CA VAL A 339 28.71 20.60 16.09
C VAL A 339 28.62 21.68 15.03
N ASP A 340 29.41 21.54 13.96
CA ASP A 340 29.46 22.52 12.88
C ASP A 340 28.17 22.57 12.08
N PHE A 341 27.51 21.42 11.87
CA PHE A 341 26.25 21.37 11.15
C PHE A 341 25.13 22.09 11.91
N VAL A 342 25.02 21.85 13.22
CA VAL A 342 24.03 22.52 14.08
C VAL A 342 24.31 24.02 14.15
N ASP A 343 25.57 24.39 14.39
CA ASP A 343 26.01 25.79 14.46
C ASP A 343 25.69 26.55 13.17
N PHE A 344 26.00 25.98 12.00
CA PHE A 344 25.66 26.59 10.71
C PHE A 344 24.15 26.77 10.53
N ILE A 345 23.35 25.74 10.80
CA ILE A 345 21.88 25.80 10.64
C ILE A 345 21.28 26.91 11.50
N GLU A 346 21.74 27.05 12.73
CA GLU A 346 21.22 28.02 13.70
C GLU A 346 21.66 29.44 13.36
N ASN A 347 22.93 29.65 13.03
CA ASN A 347 23.43 30.97 12.64
C ASN A 347 22.82 31.46 11.31
N LYS A 348 22.51 30.56 10.38
CA LYS A 348 21.86 30.90 9.11
C LYS A 348 20.33 30.85 9.17
N ASN A 349 19.75 30.46 10.29
CA ASN A 349 18.30 30.31 10.49
C ASN A 349 17.62 29.46 9.40
N ILE A 350 18.26 28.36 8.98
CA ILE A 350 17.78 27.47 7.91
C ILE A 350 16.65 26.54 8.41
N GLY A 351 16.74 26.16 9.68
CA GLY A 351 15.90 25.12 10.29
C GLY A 351 16.27 23.69 9.83
N TYR A 352 15.77 22.68 10.55
CA TYR A 352 16.15 21.29 10.32
C TYR A 352 15.28 20.58 9.27
N GLN A 353 14.06 21.04 9.03
CA GLN A 353 13.13 20.43 8.07
C GLN A 353 13.71 20.33 6.64
N LYS A 354 14.34 21.40 6.16
CA LYS A 354 14.88 21.46 4.79
C LYS A 354 16.05 20.47 4.58
N PRO A 355 17.12 20.47 5.39
CA PRO A 355 18.24 19.55 5.20
C PRO A 355 17.96 18.12 5.68
N ILE A 356 17.19 17.92 6.76
CA ILE A 356 16.98 16.59 7.36
C ILE A 356 15.80 15.86 6.72
N VAL A 357 14.66 16.54 6.54
CA VAL A 357 13.41 15.90 6.06
C VAL A 357 13.31 15.94 4.55
N ASN A 358 13.65 17.07 3.92
CA ASN A 358 13.55 17.20 2.47
C ASN A 358 14.83 16.81 1.72
N LEU A 359 15.92 16.53 2.45
CA LEU A 359 17.27 16.26 1.90
C LEU A 359 17.68 17.33 0.89
N ASN A 360 17.33 18.58 1.18
CA ASN A 360 17.63 19.70 0.32
C ASN A 360 18.72 20.55 0.96
N PHE A 361 19.89 20.54 0.32
CA PHE A 361 21.09 21.25 0.75
C PHE A 361 21.37 22.47 -0.13
N SER A 362 20.33 23.07 -0.75
CA SER A 362 20.48 24.24 -1.62
C SER A 362 20.97 25.52 -0.92
N ASP A 363 20.91 25.56 0.41
CA ASP A 363 21.32 26.73 1.20
C ASP A 363 22.69 26.51 1.86
N PHE A 364 23.32 25.37 1.54
CA PHE A 364 24.60 24.92 2.10
C PHE A 364 25.71 25.11 1.08
#